data_AF-A0A8J5JYA7-F1
#
_entry.id   AF-A0A8J5JYA7-F1
#
_cell.length_a   1.000
_cell.length_b   1.000
_cell.length_c   1.000
_cell.angle_alpha   90.00
_cell.angle_beta   90.00
_cell.angle_gamma   90.00
#
_symmetry.space_group_name_H-M   'P 1'
#
loop_
_entity.id
_entity.type
_entity.pdbx_description
1 polymer ?
#
loop_
_entity_poly.entity_id
_entity_poly.type
_entity_poly.pdbx_seq_one_letter_code
_entity_poly.pdbx_strand_id
1 'polypeptide(L)'
;MIRRVSRINLLVLLLLIWTSIKWYQGAFTHIAGLKIIRGESEERAEHTVPSQEQVKKSNKTLWEAQQQERRSAMREGCGGTPFDEALNRILDEGLILKYLLIDDVHQAMYCSIPKVSSTTWKKVWLELTGLNTTRKFRKPHVSLNRHTRKENRQKSDMKYKLATFTKFIIVRHPFERLLSAYRNKVEGPKRTRYQGSPFRYVKKYRSNATQTDITWPEFVTYLINGGYVRNNHWRPYGTRCHLCAIDYDIIAKYETLVKDSEEFLRRVGAPESLHYPEYHPSSTKDILESYMKKLTKEQIDRLYHTYKQDFILFQYMSQYVNKTKRGLPLTVLNASAGWTVFMQDHAKGDEDPWEAEQRERRTAMREGCGNVPYDTALNAFFNSKRRSKFNHLLVDDIHRAMYCYIPKVSSTTLKRLWMKMTSFINVDWEKKKISPHKSDIMDKLTTYTKFIVVRHPFERLLSAYREKIKGPRRKPYQYSVLKHVKKYRSNATQTDITWLEFVTYLINGGYSQNRHWRPYGTQCAFCVFDYDIIAKYETLVKDSEEFLRRVGAPESLHYPEYHPSSTKDNLESYMKKLTKEQIDRLYHTYKQDFILFQYTYNPQ
;
A
#
# COMPACT_ATOMS: atom_id res chain seq x y z
N MET A 1 15.47 -38.35 -47.48
CA MET A 1 16.44 -39.44 -47.18
C MET A 1 16.78 -39.37 -45.70
N ILE A 2 16.08 -40.10 -44.82
CA ILE A 2 16.29 -41.51 -44.41
C ILE A 2 17.58 -41.73 -43.57
N ARG A 3 17.33 -41.90 -42.26
CA ARG A 3 17.92 -42.85 -41.26
C ARG A 3 19.42 -42.74 -40.95
N ARG A 4 19.93 -43.04 -39.75
CA ARG A 4 19.57 -43.95 -38.65
C ARG A 4 19.90 -43.24 -37.32
N VAL A 5 19.28 -43.52 -36.18
CA VAL A 5 19.60 -44.62 -35.26
C VAL A 5 18.42 -44.84 -34.32
N SER A 6 17.98 -46.09 -34.12
CA SER A 6 17.28 -46.52 -32.89
C SER A 6 17.37 -48.03 -32.77
N ARG A 7 18.14 -48.50 -31.78
CA ARG A 7 18.00 -49.81 -31.12
C ARG A 7 18.70 -49.75 -29.75
N ILE A 8 18.07 -49.13 -28.75
CA ILE A 8 18.30 -49.45 -27.33
C ILE A 8 16.93 -49.48 -26.62
N ASN A 9 16.44 -50.72 -26.54
CA ASN A 9 15.89 -51.42 -25.37
C ASN A 9 14.62 -50.91 -24.67
N LEU A 10 13.53 -51.53 -25.13
CA LEU A 10 12.21 -51.76 -24.53
C LEU A 10 12.22 -52.10 -23.01
N LEU A 11 13.35 -52.57 -22.47
CA LEU A 11 13.54 -52.86 -21.04
C LEU A 11 13.53 -51.60 -20.15
N VAL A 12 13.98 -50.45 -20.66
CA VAL A 12 13.93 -49.18 -19.91
C VAL A 12 12.51 -48.63 -19.83
N LEU A 13 11.70 -48.83 -20.88
CA LEU A 13 10.29 -48.44 -20.87
C LEU A 13 9.47 -49.31 -19.91
N LEU A 14 9.75 -50.61 -19.83
CA LEU A 14 9.04 -51.52 -18.93
C LEU A 14 9.38 -51.25 -17.44
N LEU A 15 10.61 -50.83 -17.12
CA LEU A 15 11.01 -50.42 -15.76
C LEU A 15 10.37 -49.10 -15.31
N LEU A 16 10.16 -48.15 -16.24
CA LEU A 16 9.46 -46.90 -15.94
C LEU A 16 7.94 -47.10 -15.78
N ILE A 17 7.35 -48.06 -16.49
CA ILE A 17 5.93 -48.41 -16.32
C ILE A 17 5.70 -49.17 -15.00
N TRP A 18 6.64 -50.04 -14.58
CA TRP A 18 6.50 -50.79 -13.32
C TRP A 18 6.65 -49.93 -12.05
N THR A 19 7.51 -48.90 -12.09
CA THR A 19 7.65 -47.93 -10.99
C THR A 19 6.47 -46.96 -10.88
N SER A 20 5.77 -46.71 -12.00
CA SER A 20 4.54 -45.90 -12.04
C SER A 20 3.31 -46.65 -11.49
N ILE A 21 3.26 -47.97 -11.67
CA ILE A 21 2.12 -48.81 -11.23
C ILE A 21 2.14 -49.09 -9.72
N LYS A 22 3.33 -49.09 -9.06
CA LYS A 22 3.42 -49.19 -7.59
C LYS A 22 3.12 -47.90 -6.83
N TRP A 23 3.11 -46.74 -7.50
CA TRP A 23 2.68 -45.47 -6.90
C TRP A 23 1.18 -45.22 -7.01
N TYR A 24 0.48 -45.91 -7.94
CA TYR A 24 -0.96 -45.72 -8.18
C TYR A 24 -1.89 -46.73 -7.47
N GLN A 25 -1.35 -47.75 -6.79
CA GLN A 25 -2.15 -48.70 -5.98
C GLN A 25 -2.20 -48.38 -4.47
N GLY A 26 -1.66 -47.23 -4.04
CA GLY A 26 -1.74 -46.75 -2.65
C GLY A 26 -2.84 -45.72 -2.39
N ALA A 27 -3.62 -45.34 -3.41
CA ALA A 27 -4.62 -44.29 -3.33
C ALA A 27 -5.88 -44.69 -4.10
N PHE A 28 -6.63 -45.69 -3.60
CA PHE A 28 -8.09 -45.86 -3.83
C PHE A 28 -8.54 -47.18 -3.19
N THR A 29 -8.68 -47.18 -1.86
CA THR A 29 -9.64 -48.08 -1.20
C THR A 29 -10.50 -47.24 -0.27
N HIS A 30 -11.81 -47.41 -0.45
CA HIS A 30 -12.94 -46.90 0.35
C HIS A 30 -13.52 -45.50 0.03
N ILE A 31 -14.17 -45.39 -1.14
CA ILE A 31 -15.48 -44.72 -1.24
C ILE A 31 -16.43 -45.65 -2.00
N ALA A 32 -17.31 -46.36 -1.29
CA ALA A 32 -18.66 -46.74 -1.72
C ALA A 32 -19.38 -47.43 -0.56
N GLY A 33 -20.47 -46.83 -0.07
CA GLY A 33 -21.30 -47.40 0.99
C GLY A 33 -22.31 -46.41 1.54
N LEU A 34 -23.33 -46.05 0.76
CA LEU A 34 -24.52 -45.33 1.20
C LEU A 34 -25.51 -46.33 1.82
N LYS A 35 -25.87 -46.18 3.11
CA LYS A 35 -27.25 -46.38 3.64
C LYS A 35 -27.42 -45.99 5.13
N ILE A 36 -28.21 -44.94 5.33
CA ILE A 36 -29.39 -44.80 6.22
C ILE A 36 -29.30 -45.25 7.71
N ILE A 37 -29.32 -44.22 8.59
CA ILE A 37 -30.08 -43.98 9.85
C ILE A 37 -30.15 -45.08 10.96
N ARG A 38 -29.81 -44.60 12.19
CA ARG A 38 -30.29 -44.89 13.57
C ARG A 38 -29.39 -45.76 14.48
N GLY A 39 -29.17 -45.25 15.70
CA GLY A 39 -28.89 -46.04 16.91
C GLY A 39 -27.65 -45.61 17.69
N GLU A 40 -27.88 -45.10 18.91
CA GLU A 40 -26.89 -44.84 19.96
C GLU A 40 -26.18 -46.13 20.43
N SER A 41 -24.92 -46.03 20.83
CA SER A 41 -24.39 -46.45 22.15
C SER A 41 -22.85 -46.52 22.17
N GLU A 42 -22.31 -46.22 23.35
CA GLU A 42 -20.91 -46.07 23.72
C GLU A 42 -20.14 -47.39 23.70
N GLU A 43 -18.87 -47.39 23.25
CA GLU A 43 -17.84 -48.24 23.89
C GLU A 43 -16.38 -47.79 23.60
N ARG A 44 -15.74 -47.38 24.70
CA ARG A 44 -14.34 -47.59 25.14
C ARG A 44 -13.17 -47.36 24.15
N ALA A 45 -12.53 -46.19 24.28
CA ALA A 45 -11.24 -45.88 23.67
C ALA A 45 -10.07 -46.54 24.42
N GLU A 46 -9.32 -47.39 23.72
CA GLU A 46 -8.04 -47.97 24.16
C GLU A 46 -6.90 -46.94 23.93
N HIS A 47 -6.26 -46.50 25.02
CA HIS A 47 -5.18 -45.51 25.01
C HIS A 47 -3.90 -46.10 24.40
N THR A 48 -3.57 -45.72 23.17
CA THR A 48 -2.23 -45.90 22.59
C THR A 48 -1.37 -44.67 22.91
N VAL A 49 -0.36 -44.85 23.76
CA VAL A 49 0.62 -43.80 24.10
C VAL A 49 1.53 -43.54 22.88
N PRO A 50 1.66 -42.28 22.40
CA PRO A 50 2.50 -42.00 21.24
C PRO A 50 3.99 -42.22 21.55
N SER A 51 4.72 -42.79 20.58
CA SER A 51 6.17 -42.97 20.66
C SER A 51 6.93 -41.65 20.88
N GLN A 52 8.05 -41.67 21.60
CA GLN A 52 8.87 -40.48 21.91
C GLN A 52 9.37 -39.74 20.65
N GLU A 53 9.39 -40.40 19.50
CA GLU A 53 9.77 -39.81 18.21
C GLU A 53 8.63 -38.98 17.57
N GLN A 54 7.37 -39.34 17.84
CA GLN A 54 6.19 -38.56 17.44
C GLN A 54 5.97 -37.34 18.35
N VAL A 55 6.34 -37.42 19.63
CA VAL A 55 6.31 -36.28 20.58
C VAL A 55 7.35 -35.21 20.24
N LYS A 56 8.49 -35.58 19.64
CA LYS A 56 9.51 -34.62 19.17
C LYS A 56 9.09 -33.79 17.96
N LYS A 57 8.09 -34.21 17.18
CA LYS A 57 7.61 -33.49 15.98
C LYS A 57 6.51 -32.46 16.26
N SER A 58 5.90 -32.45 17.46
CA SER A 58 4.76 -31.56 17.77
C SER A 58 5.01 -30.51 18.87
N ASN A 59 6.13 -30.55 19.59
CA ASN A 59 6.42 -29.55 20.63
C ASN A 59 7.17 -28.34 20.05
N LYS A 60 6.47 -27.55 19.23
CA LYS A 60 6.92 -26.21 18.88
C LYS A 60 6.99 -25.37 20.16
N THR A 61 8.14 -24.79 20.47
CA THR A 61 8.27 -23.94 21.66
C THR A 61 7.32 -22.73 21.54
N LEU A 62 6.86 -22.20 22.67
CA LEU A 62 6.02 -21.00 22.70
C LEU A 62 6.63 -19.83 21.91
N TRP A 63 7.97 -19.72 21.95
CA TRP A 63 8.69 -18.69 21.21
C TRP A 63 8.61 -18.91 19.69
N GLU A 64 8.85 -20.13 19.20
CA GLU A 64 8.77 -20.40 17.76
C GLU A 64 7.33 -20.23 17.23
N ALA A 65 6.33 -20.59 18.02
CA ALA A 65 4.92 -20.31 17.70
C ALA A 65 4.69 -18.79 17.54
N GLN A 66 5.15 -17.99 18.50
CA GLN A 66 5.06 -16.54 18.47
C GLN A 66 5.81 -15.93 17.26
N GLN A 67 6.99 -16.44 16.92
CA GLN A 67 7.75 -15.96 15.76
C GLN A 67 7.07 -16.30 14.43
N GLN A 68 6.45 -17.48 14.31
CA GLN A 68 5.66 -17.80 13.12
C GLN A 68 4.47 -16.85 12.98
N GLU A 69 3.78 -16.53 14.07
CA GLU A 69 2.68 -15.55 14.04
C GLU A 69 3.17 -14.19 13.53
N ARG A 70 4.27 -13.66 14.10
CA ARG A 70 4.85 -12.37 13.69
C ARG A 70 5.26 -12.36 12.22
N ARG A 71 5.88 -13.44 11.73
CA ARG A 71 6.29 -13.57 10.32
C ARG A 71 5.08 -13.64 9.39
N SER A 72 4.07 -14.44 9.74
CA SER A 72 2.81 -14.52 8.99
C SER A 72 2.14 -13.15 8.88
N ALA A 73 2.05 -12.42 9.99
CA ALA A 73 1.43 -11.10 9.99
C ALA A 73 2.22 -10.06 9.18
N MET A 74 3.55 -10.10 9.21
CA MET A 74 4.37 -9.24 8.35
C MET A 74 4.13 -9.57 6.87
N ARG A 75 4.09 -10.86 6.50
CA ARG A 75 3.82 -11.30 5.12
C ARG A 75 2.42 -10.91 4.64
N GLU A 76 1.42 -11.09 5.48
CA GLU A 76 0.04 -10.67 5.22
C GLU A 76 -0.06 -9.16 5.05
N GLY A 77 0.54 -8.40 5.96
CA GLY A 77 0.60 -6.94 5.89
C GLY A 77 1.35 -6.40 4.66
N CYS A 78 2.18 -7.22 4.02
CA CYS A 78 2.86 -6.91 2.75
C CYS A 78 2.01 -7.18 1.50
N GLY A 79 0.75 -7.61 1.63
CA GLY A 79 -0.18 -7.71 0.51
C GLY A 79 0.13 -8.85 -0.49
N GLY A 80 0.88 -9.88 -0.08
CA GLY A 80 1.04 -11.12 -0.84
C GLY A 80 2.02 -11.08 -2.03
N THR A 81 2.85 -10.03 -2.17
CA THR A 81 3.91 -10.02 -3.19
C THR A 81 4.97 -11.09 -2.87
N PRO A 82 5.36 -11.96 -3.83
CA PRO A 82 6.45 -12.90 -3.61
C PRO A 82 7.75 -12.16 -3.30
N PHE A 83 8.38 -12.50 -2.17
CA PHE A 83 9.59 -11.83 -1.67
C PHE A 83 10.72 -11.84 -2.70
N ASP A 84 10.88 -12.92 -3.46
CA ASP A 84 11.91 -13.06 -4.51
C ASP A 84 11.80 -11.99 -5.60
N GLU A 85 10.57 -11.64 -5.95
CA GLU A 85 10.30 -10.68 -7.02
C GLU A 85 10.62 -9.26 -6.57
N ALA A 86 10.14 -8.89 -5.37
CA ALA A 86 10.46 -7.63 -4.74
C ALA A 86 11.98 -7.51 -4.48
N LEU A 87 12.64 -8.60 -4.08
CA LEU A 87 14.06 -8.65 -3.83
C LEU A 87 14.90 -8.36 -5.08
N ASN A 88 14.58 -9.00 -6.21
CA ASN A 88 15.32 -8.78 -7.47
C ASN A 88 15.28 -7.30 -7.89
N ARG A 89 14.14 -6.63 -7.74
CA ARG A 89 13.99 -5.18 -8.01
C ARG A 89 14.92 -4.32 -7.15
N ILE A 90 14.93 -4.55 -5.84
CA ILE A 90 15.73 -3.71 -4.92
C ILE A 90 17.24 -3.98 -5.12
N LEU A 91 17.61 -5.20 -5.53
CA LEU A 91 18.97 -5.54 -5.94
C LEU A 91 19.37 -4.77 -7.22
N ASP A 92 18.48 -4.65 -8.21
CA ASP A 92 18.72 -3.89 -9.44
C ASP A 92 18.85 -2.39 -9.21
N GLU A 93 18.12 -1.83 -8.25
CA GLU A 93 18.19 -0.42 -7.88
C GLU A 93 19.36 -0.10 -6.92
N GLY A 94 20.11 -1.12 -6.45
CA GLY A 94 21.25 -0.94 -5.54
C GLY A 94 20.88 -0.43 -4.14
N LEU A 95 19.61 -0.57 -3.72
CA LEU A 95 19.06 0.05 -2.51
C LEU A 95 19.21 -0.79 -1.23
N ILE A 96 19.66 -2.05 -1.34
CA ILE A 96 19.58 -3.06 -0.25
C ILE A 96 20.53 -2.79 0.93
N LEU A 97 21.67 -2.13 0.70
CA LEU A 97 22.83 -2.31 1.59
C LEU A 97 23.11 -1.18 2.58
N LYS A 98 22.22 -0.19 2.70
CA LYS A 98 22.54 0.96 3.55
C LYS A 98 22.38 0.69 5.05
N TYR A 99 21.47 -0.22 5.43
CA TYR A 99 21.03 -0.38 6.81
C TYR A 99 21.10 -1.82 7.34
N LEU A 100 21.47 -2.78 6.49
CA LEU A 100 21.77 -4.14 6.89
C LEU A 100 23.23 -4.24 7.34
N LEU A 101 23.41 -4.79 8.54
CA LEU A 101 24.67 -5.32 9.00
C LEU A 101 24.72 -6.79 8.60
N ILE A 102 25.86 -7.23 8.08
CA ILE A 102 26.06 -8.57 7.52
C ILE A 102 27.33 -9.11 8.16
N ASP A 103 27.27 -10.35 8.61
CA ASP A 103 28.40 -11.09 9.15
C ASP A 103 28.46 -12.45 8.46
N ASP A 104 29.56 -12.68 7.73
CA ASP A 104 29.74 -13.88 6.93
C ASP A 104 30.14 -15.09 7.78
N VAL A 105 30.79 -14.86 8.93
CA VAL A 105 31.25 -15.92 9.83
C VAL A 105 30.06 -16.64 10.48
N HIS A 106 29.13 -15.90 11.05
CA HIS A 106 27.93 -16.45 11.69
C HIS A 106 26.74 -16.54 10.73
N GLN A 107 26.94 -16.26 9.44
CA GLN A 107 25.90 -16.23 8.39
C GLN A 107 24.65 -15.46 8.85
N ALA A 108 24.86 -14.22 9.31
CA ALA A 108 23.85 -13.45 10.00
C ALA A 108 23.63 -12.07 9.36
N MET A 109 22.38 -11.59 9.39
CA MET A 109 22.02 -10.25 8.97
C MET A 109 21.16 -9.53 10.00
N TYR A 110 21.47 -8.27 10.28
CA TYR A 110 20.68 -7.43 11.18
C TYR A 110 20.31 -6.08 10.55
N CYS A 111 19.00 -5.79 10.44
CA CYS A 111 18.57 -4.45 10.02
C CYS A 111 18.54 -3.46 11.18
N SER A 112 19.45 -2.47 11.15
CA SER A 112 19.57 -1.50 12.23
C SER A 112 18.59 -0.32 12.09
N ILE A 113 17.45 -0.44 12.78
CA ILE A 113 16.45 0.63 12.91
C ILE A 113 16.73 1.47 14.15
N PRO A 114 16.77 2.81 14.08
CA PRO A 114 16.93 3.63 15.27
C PRO A 114 15.78 3.46 16.28
N LYS A 115 16.09 3.62 17.57
CA LYS A 115 15.11 3.72 18.68
C LYS A 115 14.38 2.42 19.05
N VAL A 116 14.90 1.30 18.58
CA VAL A 116 14.46 -0.06 18.94
C VAL A 116 15.61 -0.84 19.60
N SER A 117 16.43 -0.17 20.41
CA SER A 117 17.69 -0.70 20.96
C SER A 117 18.85 -0.86 19.97
N SER A 118 18.83 -0.12 18.86
CA SER A 118 19.91 -0.18 17.85
C SER A 118 21.31 0.12 18.35
N THR A 119 21.45 0.92 19.41
CA THR A 119 22.79 1.26 19.93
C THR A 119 23.38 0.08 20.66
N THR A 120 22.59 -0.58 21.52
CA THR A 120 22.98 -1.79 22.24
C THR A 120 23.28 -2.92 21.26
N TRP A 121 22.39 -3.17 20.30
CA TRP A 121 22.60 -4.21 19.30
C TRP A 121 23.80 -3.98 18.39
N LYS A 122 24.20 -2.72 18.15
CA LYS A 122 25.46 -2.45 17.45
C LYS A 122 26.69 -2.83 18.27
N LYS A 123 26.63 -2.77 19.61
CA LYS A 123 27.72 -3.22 20.47
C LYS A 123 27.80 -4.75 20.45
N VAL A 124 26.67 -5.42 20.66
CA VAL A 124 26.55 -6.88 20.54
C VAL A 124 27.05 -7.36 19.18
N TRP A 125 26.67 -6.67 18.09
CA TRP A 125 27.17 -7.02 16.75
C TRP A 125 28.69 -6.83 16.59
N LEU A 126 29.30 -5.82 17.24
CA LEU A 126 30.77 -5.64 17.21
C LEU A 126 31.50 -6.74 17.95
N GLU A 127 30.91 -7.23 19.04
CA GLU A 127 31.45 -8.36 19.80
C GLU A 127 31.29 -9.66 19.03
N LEU A 128 30.10 -9.91 18.47
CA LEU A 128 29.82 -11.06 17.59
C LEU A 128 30.81 -11.16 16.44
N THR A 129 31.10 -10.03 15.78
CA THR A 129 32.02 -9.98 14.62
C THR A 129 33.50 -9.89 15.00
N GLY A 130 33.84 -9.85 16.30
CA GLY A 130 35.22 -9.65 16.77
C GLY A 130 35.82 -8.26 16.47
N LEU A 131 35.03 -7.34 15.90
CA LEU A 131 35.48 -6.00 15.49
C LEU A 131 35.71 -5.03 16.66
N ASN A 132 35.24 -5.36 17.87
CA ASN A 132 35.40 -4.55 19.08
C ASN A 132 36.87 -4.28 19.45
N THR A 133 37.79 -5.18 19.06
CA THR A 133 39.23 -5.10 19.34
C THR A 133 39.97 -4.06 18.49
N THR A 134 39.34 -3.55 17.42
CA THR A 134 40.02 -2.63 16.48
C THR A 134 39.75 -1.16 16.82
N ARG A 135 40.83 -0.37 16.99
CA ARG A 135 40.79 1.08 17.33
C ARG A 135 39.88 1.93 16.41
N LYS A 136 39.57 1.43 15.19
CA LYS A 136 38.66 2.03 14.20
C LYS A 136 37.17 2.00 14.57
N PHE A 137 36.74 1.18 15.54
CA PHE A 137 35.31 0.94 15.84
C PHE A 137 34.81 1.50 17.18
N ARG A 138 35.59 2.35 17.87
CA ARG A 138 35.17 3.08 19.10
C ARG A 138 33.90 3.95 18.93
N LYS A 139 33.45 4.22 17.70
CA LYS A 139 32.15 4.86 17.38
C LYS A 139 31.30 3.93 16.49
N PRO A 140 30.53 2.99 17.07
CA PRO A 140 29.79 1.94 16.35
C PRO A 140 28.82 2.47 15.27
N HIS A 141 28.34 3.70 15.44
CA HIS A 141 27.33 4.31 14.59
C HIS A 141 27.79 4.63 13.15
N VAL A 142 29.10 4.69 12.88
CA VAL A 142 29.67 5.16 11.59
C VAL A 142 30.53 4.09 10.90
N SER A 143 31.17 3.20 11.67
CA SER A 143 32.18 2.25 11.18
C SER A 143 31.59 0.96 10.58
N LEU A 144 30.56 0.39 11.21
CA LEU A 144 29.93 -0.89 10.81
C LEU A 144 29.30 -0.86 9.41
N ASN A 145 28.39 0.08 9.14
CA ASN A 145 27.72 0.18 7.85
C ASN A 145 28.70 0.46 6.68
N ARG A 146 29.87 1.04 6.96
CA ARG A 146 30.87 1.35 5.93
C ARG A 146 31.73 0.13 5.60
N HIS A 147 31.96 -0.76 6.55
CA HIS A 147 32.67 -2.02 6.37
C HIS A 147 31.86 -3.00 5.52
N THR A 148 30.60 -3.25 5.91
CA THR A 148 29.69 -4.15 5.18
C THR A 148 29.41 -3.72 3.74
N ARG A 149 29.50 -2.42 3.45
CA ARG A 149 29.35 -1.85 2.09
C ARG A 149 30.55 -2.05 1.17
N LYS A 150 31.76 -2.22 1.71
CA LYS A 150 32.96 -2.43 0.89
C LYS A 150 33.06 -3.89 0.44
N GLU A 151 32.69 -4.82 1.31
CA GLU A 151 32.76 -6.27 1.03
C GLU A 151 31.63 -6.77 0.14
N ASN A 152 30.42 -6.22 0.26
CA ASN A 152 29.22 -6.78 -0.39
C ASN A 152 28.78 -6.06 -1.68
N ARG A 153 29.68 -5.89 -2.66
CA ARG A 153 29.37 -5.16 -3.91
C ARG A 153 28.69 -5.99 -4.99
N GLN A 154 28.76 -7.32 -4.93
CA GLN A 154 28.26 -8.18 -6.01
C GLN A 154 26.80 -8.61 -5.77
N LYS A 155 25.95 -8.47 -6.80
CA LYS A 155 24.52 -8.80 -6.74
C LYS A 155 24.26 -10.28 -6.43
N SER A 156 25.05 -11.19 -7.01
CA SER A 156 24.98 -12.64 -6.80
C SER A 156 25.27 -13.02 -5.36
N ASP A 157 26.33 -12.46 -4.78
CA ASP A 157 26.71 -12.66 -3.39
C ASP A 157 25.59 -12.20 -2.43
N MET A 158 25.04 -11.01 -2.66
CA MET A 158 23.92 -10.53 -1.84
C MET A 158 22.67 -11.40 -1.93
N LYS A 159 22.36 -11.91 -3.13
CA LYS A 159 21.22 -12.83 -3.32
C LYS A 159 21.44 -14.15 -2.57
N TYR A 160 22.65 -14.69 -2.63
CA TYR A 160 23.04 -15.87 -1.85
C TYR A 160 22.87 -15.61 -0.35
N LYS A 161 23.49 -14.55 0.18
CA LYS A 161 23.42 -14.24 1.61
C LYS A 161 21.99 -13.99 2.09
N LEU A 162 21.15 -13.29 1.33
CA LEU A 162 19.74 -13.08 1.70
C LEU A 162 18.93 -14.38 1.72
N ALA A 163 19.28 -15.35 0.86
CA ALA A 163 18.65 -16.66 0.84
C ALA A 163 19.12 -17.56 2.00
N THR A 164 20.39 -17.49 2.39
CA THR A 164 20.99 -18.47 3.32
C THR A 164 21.22 -17.95 4.74
N PHE A 165 21.41 -16.64 4.94
CA PHE A 165 21.79 -16.09 6.25
C PHE A 165 20.57 -15.92 7.16
N THR A 166 20.74 -16.04 8.47
CA THR A 166 19.69 -15.74 9.45
C THR A 166 19.43 -14.24 9.50
N LYS A 167 18.21 -13.81 9.17
CA LYS A 167 17.80 -12.41 9.05
C LYS A 167 17.04 -11.94 10.30
N PHE A 168 17.56 -10.92 10.95
CA PHE A 168 17.07 -10.39 12.21
C PHE A 168 16.66 -8.92 12.12
N ILE A 169 15.53 -8.60 12.74
CA ILE A 169 15.01 -7.25 12.86
C ILE A 169 14.39 -7.03 14.23
N ILE A 170 14.51 -5.82 14.75
CA ILE A 170 13.86 -5.42 16.00
C ILE A 170 12.88 -4.31 15.69
N VAL A 171 11.71 -4.38 16.29
CA VAL A 171 10.63 -3.41 16.11
C VAL A 171 10.09 -2.96 17.46
N ARG A 172 9.43 -1.81 17.43
CA ARG A 172 8.80 -1.19 18.60
C ARG A 172 7.49 -0.53 18.18
N HIS A 173 6.57 -0.34 19.13
CA HIS A 173 5.35 0.43 18.90
C HIS A 173 5.69 1.76 18.17
N PRO A 174 5.05 2.07 17.01
CA PRO A 174 5.48 3.18 16.16
C PRO A 174 5.55 4.52 16.90
N PHE A 175 4.55 4.85 17.72
CA PHE A 175 4.54 6.11 18.47
C PHE A 175 5.57 6.16 19.60
N GLU A 176 5.85 5.03 20.26
CA GLU A 176 6.94 5.01 21.26
C GLU A 176 8.30 5.22 20.58
N ARG A 177 8.50 4.62 19.40
CA ARG A 177 9.72 4.82 18.61
C ARG A 177 9.90 6.30 18.25
N LEU A 178 8.82 6.96 17.83
CA LEU A 178 8.83 8.38 17.47
C LEU A 178 9.08 9.28 18.67
N LEU A 179 8.41 9.02 19.79
CA LEU A 179 8.65 9.78 21.01
C LEU A 179 10.10 9.60 21.49
N SER A 180 10.62 8.38 21.47
CA SER A 180 12.05 8.12 21.76
C SER A 180 12.99 8.85 20.80
N ALA A 181 12.60 9.00 19.52
CA ALA A 181 13.36 9.78 18.54
C ALA A 181 13.37 11.27 18.88
N TYR A 182 12.19 11.85 19.12
CA TYR A 182 12.02 13.25 19.49
C TYR A 182 12.78 13.58 20.76
N ARG A 183 12.54 12.84 21.85
CA ARG A 183 13.19 13.08 23.14
C ARG A 183 14.71 12.99 23.08
N ASN A 184 15.26 12.12 22.22
CA ASN A 184 16.70 11.99 22.09
C ASN A 184 17.35 12.99 21.12
N LYS A 185 16.63 13.45 20.10
CA LYS A 185 17.23 14.19 18.97
C LYS A 185 16.76 15.63 18.87
N VAL A 186 15.59 15.94 19.39
CA VAL A 186 14.90 17.22 19.19
C VAL A 186 14.63 17.91 20.52
N GLU A 187 14.12 17.19 21.50
CA GLU A 187 13.81 17.73 22.82
C GLU A 187 15.08 18.14 23.59
N GLY A 188 14.99 19.28 24.26
CA GLY A 188 15.98 19.75 25.21
C GLY A 188 16.82 20.93 24.72
N PRO A 189 17.53 21.59 25.65
CA PRO A 189 18.18 22.88 25.41
C PRO A 189 19.46 22.78 24.56
N LYS A 190 19.97 21.56 24.34
CA LYS A 190 21.23 21.35 23.60
C LYS A 190 20.96 21.36 22.11
N ARG A 191 21.64 22.26 21.38
CA ARG A 191 21.59 22.29 19.92
C ARG A 191 22.13 20.97 19.34
N THR A 192 21.32 20.32 18.51
CA THR A 192 21.70 19.11 17.77
C THR A 192 21.51 19.33 16.27
N ARG A 193 22.30 18.60 15.46
CA ARG A 193 22.14 18.55 14.00
C ARG A 193 20.75 18.07 13.54
N TYR A 194 19.97 17.44 14.42
CA TYR A 194 18.68 16.87 14.08
C TYR A 194 17.52 17.84 14.29
N GLN A 195 17.73 18.90 15.08
CA GLN A 195 16.73 19.96 15.29
C GLN A 195 16.60 20.88 14.07
N GLY A 196 17.63 21.03 13.22
CA GLY A 196 17.64 22.04 12.17
C GLY A 196 16.55 21.92 11.10
N SER A 197 16.13 20.70 10.74
CA SER A 197 15.02 20.51 9.78
C SER A 197 13.65 20.78 10.42
N PRO A 198 13.31 20.19 11.58
CA PRO A 198 12.11 20.59 12.33
C PRO A 198 12.09 22.11 12.61
N PHE A 199 13.20 22.70 13.04
CA PHE A 199 13.31 24.13 13.34
C PHE A 199 12.94 25.01 12.15
N ARG A 200 13.53 24.73 10.97
CA ARG A 200 13.22 25.46 9.74
C ARG A 200 11.76 25.31 9.31
N TYR A 201 11.12 24.19 9.66
CA TYR A 201 9.70 24.02 9.44
C TYR A 201 8.87 24.88 10.39
N VAL A 202 9.16 24.80 11.69
CA VAL A 202 8.46 25.56 12.75
C VAL A 202 8.58 27.06 12.54
N LYS A 203 9.76 27.55 12.16
CA LYS A 203 10.03 28.97 11.94
C LYS A 203 9.14 29.61 10.86
N LYS A 204 8.49 28.82 10.01
CA LYS A 204 7.54 29.32 9.00
C LYS A 204 6.27 29.90 9.62
N TYR A 205 5.84 29.40 10.77
CA TYR A 205 4.59 29.82 11.43
C TYR A 205 4.80 30.31 12.87
N ARG A 206 5.95 30.04 13.50
CA ARG A 206 6.34 30.62 14.79
C ARG A 206 7.66 31.40 14.65
N SER A 207 7.54 32.71 14.47
CA SER A 207 8.67 33.61 14.15
C SER A 207 9.73 33.69 15.26
N ASN A 208 9.30 33.63 16.53
CA ASN A 208 10.16 33.63 17.71
C ASN A 208 10.73 32.25 18.06
N ALA A 209 10.55 31.24 17.20
CA ALA A 209 11.09 29.91 17.46
C ALA A 209 12.61 29.88 17.54
N THR A 210 13.12 29.02 18.42
CA THR A 210 14.53 28.70 18.51
C THR A 210 14.77 27.26 18.07
N GLN A 211 16.02 26.91 17.78
CA GLN A 211 16.33 25.53 17.38
C GLN A 211 16.14 24.52 18.53
N THR A 212 16.01 24.99 19.77
CA THR A 212 16.03 24.20 21.00
C THR A 212 14.69 24.16 21.72
N ASP A 213 13.68 24.89 21.24
CA ASP A 213 12.35 24.99 21.88
C ASP A 213 11.24 24.32 21.05
N ILE A 214 11.61 23.44 20.13
CA ILE A 214 10.67 22.73 19.25
C ILE A 214 9.85 21.78 20.11
N THR A 215 8.54 22.00 20.17
CA THR A 215 7.61 21.22 20.99
C THR A 215 7.20 19.92 20.29
N TRP A 216 6.58 19.00 21.05
CA TRP A 216 6.07 17.74 20.50
C TRP A 216 4.98 17.95 19.44
N PRO A 217 3.95 18.80 19.66
CA PRO A 217 2.96 19.07 18.61
C PRO A 217 3.58 19.64 17.34
N GLU A 218 4.53 20.56 17.47
CA GLU A 218 5.25 21.13 16.32
C GLU A 218 6.09 20.09 15.58
N PHE A 219 6.76 19.21 16.31
CA PHE A 219 7.51 18.11 15.72
C PHE A 219 6.57 17.12 15.01
N VAL A 220 5.40 16.81 15.58
CA VAL A 220 4.38 15.97 14.93
C VAL A 220 3.84 16.64 13.67
N THR A 221 3.53 17.93 13.71
CA THR A 221 3.13 18.71 12.51
C THR A 221 4.21 18.65 11.43
N TYR A 222 5.49 18.76 11.81
CA TYR A 222 6.59 18.56 10.88
C TYR A 222 6.61 17.14 10.27
N LEU A 223 6.32 16.10 11.05
CA LEU A 223 6.28 14.72 10.55
C LEU A 223 5.12 14.47 9.59
N ILE A 224 3.88 14.83 9.95
CA ILE A 224 2.68 14.58 9.13
C ILE A 224 2.70 15.35 7.80
N ASN A 225 3.58 16.34 7.67
CA ASN A 225 3.84 17.11 6.46
C ASN A 225 5.16 16.69 5.76
N GLY A 226 5.52 15.41 5.83
CA GLY A 226 6.62 14.82 5.06
C GLY A 226 8.02 14.98 5.67
N GLY A 227 8.14 15.55 6.86
CA GLY A 227 9.41 15.72 7.58
C GLY A 227 10.14 14.42 7.91
N TYR A 228 9.51 13.26 7.70
CA TYR A 228 10.10 11.95 7.95
C TYR A 228 11.00 11.40 6.83
N VAL A 229 10.82 11.84 5.59
CA VAL A 229 11.42 11.19 4.40
C VAL A 229 12.96 11.14 4.47
N ARG A 230 13.58 12.23 4.91
CA ARG A 230 15.04 12.43 4.87
C ARG A 230 15.77 12.08 6.17
N ASN A 231 15.07 11.68 7.23
CA ASN A 231 15.71 11.39 8.52
C ASN A 231 15.45 9.96 8.99
N ASN A 232 16.54 9.22 9.10
CA ASN A 232 16.56 7.82 9.49
C ASN A 232 15.99 7.53 10.89
N HIS A 233 15.93 8.50 11.80
CA HIS A 233 15.48 8.28 13.18
C HIS A 233 13.97 8.13 13.31
N TRP A 234 13.22 8.74 12.41
CA TRP A 234 11.76 8.78 12.45
C TRP A 234 11.13 8.38 11.10
N ARG A 235 11.91 7.88 10.13
CA ARG A 235 11.37 7.32 8.87
C ARG A 235 10.65 5.98 9.09
N PRO A 236 9.47 5.70 8.49
CA PRO A 236 8.75 4.43 8.62
C PRO A 236 9.60 3.18 8.29
N TYR A 237 9.30 2.05 8.91
CA TYR A 237 10.14 0.84 8.85
C TYR A 237 10.28 0.27 7.43
N GLY A 238 9.16 0.19 6.68
CA GLY A 238 9.09 -0.46 5.37
C GLY A 238 10.09 0.09 4.36
N THR A 239 10.33 1.40 4.40
CA THR A 239 11.23 2.10 3.46
C THR A 239 12.72 2.02 3.82
N ARG A 240 13.05 1.44 4.99
CA ARG A 240 14.43 1.34 5.50
C ARG A 240 14.95 -0.09 5.44
N CYS A 241 14.14 -1.04 5.87
CA CYS A 241 14.52 -2.45 6.00
C CYS A 241 13.88 -3.33 4.93
N HIS A 242 13.23 -2.76 3.91
CA HIS A 242 12.66 -3.50 2.78
C HIS A 242 11.79 -4.68 3.25
N LEU A 243 10.90 -4.42 4.21
CA LEU A 243 10.15 -5.44 4.97
C LEU A 243 9.30 -6.38 4.10
N CYS A 244 8.92 -5.92 2.89
CA CYS A 244 8.15 -6.69 1.93
C CYS A 244 9.01 -7.28 0.80
N ALA A 245 10.32 -7.32 0.98
CA ALA A 245 11.28 -7.92 0.06
C ALA A 245 12.36 -8.76 0.76
N ILE A 246 12.51 -8.62 2.08
CA ILE A 246 13.40 -9.45 2.91
C ILE A 246 12.55 -10.29 3.85
N ASP A 247 12.59 -11.61 3.68
CA ASP A 247 11.87 -12.54 4.56
C ASP A 247 12.65 -12.73 5.87
N TYR A 248 12.36 -11.90 6.88
CA TYR A 248 13.04 -11.97 8.16
C TYR A 248 12.73 -13.29 8.89
N ASP A 249 13.79 -13.94 9.40
CA ASP A 249 13.68 -15.19 10.17
C ASP A 249 13.26 -14.92 11.61
N ILE A 250 13.71 -13.80 12.18
CA ILE A 250 13.43 -13.41 13.56
C ILE A 250 13.00 -11.94 13.59
N ILE A 251 11.74 -11.70 13.98
CA ILE A 251 11.17 -10.38 14.22
C ILE A 251 11.09 -10.18 15.74
N ALA A 252 12.12 -9.55 16.31
CA ALA A 252 12.15 -9.21 17.71
C ALA A 252 11.26 -8.00 18.02
N LYS A 253 10.52 -8.08 19.11
CA LYS A 253 9.73 -6.95 19.63
C LYS A 253 10.45 -6.31 20.81
N TYR A 254 10.35 -5.00 20.93
CA TYR A 254 10.96 -4.26 22.05
C TYR A 254 10.46 -4.78 23.40
N GLU A 255 9.22 -5.27 23.43
CA GLU A 255 8.55 -5.87 24.59
C GLU A 255 9.11 -7.26 24.97
N THR A 256 9.73 -7.98 24.03
CA THR A 256 10.33 -9.32 24.24
C THR A 256 11.82 -9.33 23.91
N LEU A 257 12.46 -8.16 24.00
CA LEU A 257 13.76 -7.89 23.40
C LEU A 257 14.85 -8.85 23.88
N VAL A 258 14.99 -9.07 25.19
CA VAL A 258 16.04 -9.97 25.73
C VAL A 258 15.86 -11.38 25.18
N LYS A 259 14.67 -11.95 25.35
CA LYS A 259 14.37 -13.32 24.91
C LYS A 259 14.61 -13.51 23.41
N ASP A 260 14.12 -12.58 22.59
CA ASP A 260 14.31 -12.65 21.13
C ASP A 260 15.78 -12.47 20.73
N SER A 261 16.55 -11.73 21.54
CA SER A 261 17.97 -11.47 21.30
C SER A 261 18.85 -12.67 21.63
N GLU A 262 18.63 -13.28 22.81
CA GLU A 262 19.31 -14.51 23.21
C GLU A 262 19.06 -15.63 22.20
N GLU A 263 17.82 -15.77 21.75
CA GLU A 263 17.46 -16.82 20.79
C GLU A 263 18.07 -16.58 19.40
N PHE A 264 18.22 -15.31 18.99
CA PHE A 264 18.98 -14.99 17.79
C PHE A 264 20.46 -15.38 17.95
N LEU A 265 21.12 -14.98 19.05
CA LEU A 265 22.54 -15.27 19.31
C LEU A 265 22.80 -16.77 19.33
N ARG A 266 21.93 -17.53 20.03
CA ARG A 266 21.98 -18.99 20.06
C ARG A 266 21.86 -19.60 18.66
N ARG A 267 20.93 -19.10 17.84
CA ARG A 267 20.67 -19.64 16.49
C ARG A 267 21.79 -19.39 15.49
N VAL A 268 22.50 -18.27 15.62
CA VAL A 268 23.65 -17.96 14.74
C VAL A 268 24.98 -18.54 15.24
N GLY A 269 24.95 -19.30 16.34
CA GLY A 269 26.16 -19.91 16.92
C GLY A 269 27.11 -18.88 17.53
N ALA A 270 26.58 -17.81 18.13
CA ALA A 270 27.40 -16.85 18.87
C ALA A 270 28.16 -17.53 20.02
N PRO A 271 29.35 -17.02 20.42
CA PRO A 271 30.07 -17.54 21.57
C PRO A 271 29.20 -17.57 22.84
N GLU A 272 29.32 -18.61 23.66
CA GLU A 272 28.51 -18.77 24.89
C GLU A 272 28.66 -17.61 25.88
N SER A 273 29.78 -16.87 25.82
CA SER A 273 30.01 -15.68 26.66
C SER A 273 29.33 -14.41 26.15
N LEU A 274 28.82 -14.41 24.91
CA LEU A 274 28.18 -13.24 24.31
C LEU A 274 26.66 -13.29 24.55
N HIS A 275 26.21 -12.46 25.49
CA HIS A 275 24.79 -12.27 25.80
C HIS A 275 24.31 -10.86 25.44
N TYR A 276 23.01 -10.75 25.19
CA TYR A 276 22.34 -9.47 25.17
C TYR A 276 22.31 -8.89 26.60
N PRO A 277 22.74 -7.64 26.80
CA PRO A 277 22.85 -7.08 28.15
C PRO A 277 21.48 -6.91 28.81
N GLU A 278 21.49 -6.79 30.13
CA GLU A 278 20.29 -6.62 30.94
C GLU A 278 19.40 -5.49 30.39
N TYR A 279 18.10 -5.78 30.29
CA TYR A 279 17.15 -4.86 29.68
C TYR A 279 16.72 -3.79 30.67
N HIS A 280 17.11 -2.56 30.36
CA HIS A 280 16.57 -1.37 31.02
C HIS A 280 15.43 -0.79 30.17
N PRO A 281 14.15 -1.00 30.55
CA PRO A 281 13.02 -0.46 29.82
C PRO A 281 13.12 1.07 29.75
N SER A 282 12.82 1.63 28.59
CA SER A 282 12.76 3.09 28.50
C SER A 282 11.46 3.59 29.13
N SER A 283 11.51 4.69 29.87
CA SER A 283 10.32 5.38 30.38
C SER A 283 9.40 5.96 29.30
N THR A 284 9.75 5.84 28.02
CA THR A 284 8.97 6.35 26.87
C THR A 284 7.54 5.83 26.85
N LYS A 285 7.33 4.55 27.22
CA LYS A 285 5.99 3.95 27.27
C LYS A 285 5.11 4.67 28.31
N ASP A 286 5.66 4.90 29.49
CA ASP A 286 4.95 5.47 30.63
C ASP A 286 4.56 6.94 30.40
N ILE A 287 5.39 7.69 29.68
CA ILE A 287 5.12 9.10 29.40
C ILE A 287 4.38 9.34 28.08
N LEU A 288 4.21 8.34 27.21
CA LEU A 288 3.66 8.51 25.87
C LEU A 288 2.31 9.22 25.91
N GLU A 289 1.50 8.91 26.92
CA GLU A 289 0.16 9.45 27.08
C GLU A 289 0.19 10.97 27.29
N SER A 290 1.08 11.44 28.15
CA SER A 290 1.27 12.87 28.41
C SER A 290 1.70 13.66 27.16
N TYR A 291 2.38 13.02 26.20
CA TYR A 291 2.78 13.66 24.94
C TYR A 291 1.65 13.65 23.92
N MET A 292 0.95 12.52 23.78
CA MET A 292 -0.15 12.43 22.82
C MET A 292 -1.35 13.28 23.23
N LYS A 293 -1.60 13.49 24.53
CA LYS A 293 -2.62 14.45 25.03
C LYS A 293 -2.37 15.90 24.59
N LYS A 294 -1.15 16.24 24.16
CA LYS A 294 -0.82 17.58 23.63
C LYS A 294 -1.17 17.73 22.14
N LEU A 295 -1.57 16.65 21.47
CA LEU A 295 -1.90 16.65 20.05
C LEU A 295 -3.40 16.82 19.85
N THR A 296 -3.75 17.49 18.75
CA THR A 296 -5.14 17.52 18.26
C THR A 296 -5.54 16.16 17.67
N LYS A 297 -6.85 15.92 17.57
CA LYS A 297 -7.40 14.72 16.89
C LYS A 297 -6.85 14.59 15.47
N GLU A 298 -6.82 15.68 14.71
CA GLU A 298 -6.29 15.69 13.35
C GLU A 298 -4.79 15.29 13.30
N GLN A 299 -3.98 15.81 14.22
CA GLN A 299 -2.57 15.43 14.31
C GLN A 299 -2.40 13.95 14.60
N ILE A 300 -3.19 13.38 15.52
CA ILE A 300 -3.14 11.96 15.86
C ILE A 300 -3.54 11.11 14.64
N ASP A 301 -4.64 11.46 13.97
CA ASP A 301 -5.15 10.72 12.82
C ASP A 301 -4.15 10.74 11.66
N ARG A 302 -3.62 11.91 11.30
CA ARG A 302 -2.62 12.03 10.24
C ARG A 302 -1.32 11.35 10.60
N LEU A 303 -0.91 11.40 11.87
CA LEU A 303 0.28 10.70 12.35
C LEU A 303 0.09 9.18 12.27
N TYR A 304 -1.07 8.66 12.65
CA TYR A 304 -1.40 7.24 12.47
C TYR A 304 -1.32 6.84 11.00
N HIS A 305 -1.97 7.58 10.10
CA HIS A 305 -1.94 7.28 8.66
C HIS A 305 -0.51 7.29 8.09
N THR A 306 0.32 8.23 8.55
CA THR A 306 1.75 8.31 8.16
C THR A 306 2.52 7.04 8.49
N TYR A 307 2.21 6.36 9.62
CA TYR A 307 2.88 5.14 10.08
C TYR A 307 2.00 3.90 10.02
N LYS A 308 0.83 3.94 9.35
CA LYS A 308 -0.18 2.87 9.35
C LYS A 308 0.40 1.50 8.98
N GLN A 309 1.28 1.48 7.99
CA GLN A 309 1.94 0.25 7.56
C GLN A 309 2.79 -0.37 8.68
N ASP A 310 3.48 0.44 9.48
CA ASP A 310 4.30 -0.03 10.61
C ASP A 310 3.40 -0.68 11.70
N PHE A 311 2.17 -0.18 11.89
CA PHE A 311 1.19 -0.77 12.81
C PHE A 311 0.68 -2.13 12.31
N ILE A 312 0.38 -2.22 11.02
CA ILE A 312 -0.15 -3.43 10.37
C ILE A 312 0.91 -4.53 10.37
N LEU A 313 2.10 -4.26 9.84
CA LEU A 313 3.16 -5.26 9.65
C LEU A 313 3.60 -5.94 10.95
N PHE A 314 3.51 -5.25 12.08
CA PHE A 314 3.97 -5.74 13.37
C PHE A 314 2.84 -5.98 14.37
N GLN A 315 1.59 -6.01 13.92
CA GLN A 315 0.42 -6.30 14.74
C GLN A 315 0.30 -5.40 15.97
N TYR A 316 0.76 -4.15 15.87
CA TYR A 316 0.52 -3.21 16.95
C TYR A 316 -0.95 -2.81 16.99
N MET A 317 -1.71 -2.93 15.88
CA MET A 317 -3.14 -2.62 15.84
C MET A 317 -4.04 -3.69 16.50
N SER A 318 -3.78 -4.98 16.29
CA SER A 318 -4.63 -6.09 16.78
C SER A 318 -4.58 -6.28 18.31
N GLN A 319 -3.50 -5.82 18.96
CA GLN A 319 -3.38 -5.79 20.41
C GLN A 319 -4.39 -4.83 21.08
N TYR A 320 -4.93 -3.87 20.32
CA TYR A 320 -6.00 -2.98 20.77
C TYR A 320 -7.41 -3.56 20.53
N VAL A 321 -7.57 -4.43 19.52
CA VAL A 321 -8.87 -4.97 19.08
C VAL A 321 -9.20 -6.33 19.72
N ASN A 322 -8.22 -7.18 20.02
CA ASN A 322 -8.48 -8.51 20.63
C ASN A 322 -8.77 -8.45 22.14
N LYS A 323 -8.44 -7.35 22.83
CA LYS A 323 -8.75 -7.15 24.25
C LYS A 323 -10.23 -6.85 24.53
N THR A 324 -11.03 -6.54 23.52
CA THR A 324 -12.47 -6.28 23.66
C THR A 324 -13.36 -7.48 23.32
N LYS A 325 -12.80 -8.56 22.75
CA LYS A 325 -13.59 -9.73 22.30
C LYS A 325 -13.58 -10.95 23.24
N ARG A 326 -12.73 -10.99 24.26
CA ARG A 326 -12.67 -12.10 25.24
C ARG A 326 -12.78 -11.53 26.64
N GLY A 327 -14.00 -11.51 27.18
CA GLY A 327 -14.30 -11.02 28.53
C GLY A 327 -13.51 -11.77 29.61
N LEU A 328 -12.36 -11.23 29.98
CA LEU A 328 -11.52 -11.66 31.10
C LEU A 328 -11.43 -10.52 32.13
N PRO A 329 -11.39 -10.82 33.44
CA PRO A 329 -11.46 -9.80 34.50
C PRO A 329 -10.28 -8.83 34.46
N LEU A 330 -10.59 -7.56 34.66
CA LEU A 330 -9.70 -6.39 34.64
C LEU A 330 -8.79 -6.30 35.88
N THR A 331 -7.82 -7.20 36.06
CA THR A 331 -6.87 -7.06 37.19
C THR A 331 -5.37 -7.16 36.88
N VAL A 332 -4.92 -7.26 35.62
CA VAL A 332 -3.46 -7.15 35.32
C VAL A 332 -3.16 -6.41 34.01
N LEU A 333 -3.55 -5.13 33.85
CA LEU A 333 -3.17 -4.31 32.68
C LEU A 333 -3.04 -2.79 32.98
N ASN A 334 -2.34 -2.40 34.05
CA ASN A 334 -2.26 -1.00 34.51
C ASN A 334 -1.30 -0.05 33.74
N ALA A 335 -1.01 -0.28 32.45
CA ALA A 335 -0.23 0.71 31.67
C ALA A 335 -0.61 0.82 30.18
N SER A 336 -1.79 0.34 29.79
CA SER A 336 -2.23 0.44 28.38
C SER A 336 -3.75 0.54 28.18
N ALA A 337 -4.56 0.48 29.25
CA ALA A 337 -6.02 0.57 29.16
C ALA A 337 -6.52 1.98 28.80
N GLY A 338 -5.78 3.04 29.15
CA GLY A 338 -6.16 4.43 28.82
C GLY A 338 -6.26 4.71 27.31
N TRP A 339 -5.55 3.97 26.46
CA TRP A 339 -5.46 4.25 25.02
C TRP A 339 -6.62 3.68 24.21
N THR A 340 -7.12 2.49 24.56
CA THR A 340 -8.28 1.92 23.87
C THR A 340 -9.53 2.75 24.15
N VAL A 341 -9.65 3.23 25.39
CA VAL A 341 -10.72 4.16 25.80
C VAL A 341 -10.53 5.54 25.17
N PHE A 342 -9.31 6.10 25.11
CA PHE A 342 -9.05 7.37 24.42
C PHE A 342 -9.34 7.31 22.91
N MET A 343 -9.03 6.20 22.23
CA MET A 343 -9.40 6.02 20.81
C MET A 343 -10.91 5.76 20.61
N GLN A 344 -11.60 5.12 21.56
CA GLN A 344 -13.05 4.90 21.51
C GLN A 344 -13.86 6.15 21.87
N ASP A 345 -13.45 6.92 22.86
CA ASP A 345 -14.10 8.18 23.24
C ASP A 345 -13.82 9.30 22.21
N HIS A 346 -12.74 9.20 21.41
CA HIS A 346 -12.50 10.09 20.26
C HIS A 346 -13.16 9.63 18.95
N ALA A 347 -13.67 8.40 18.91
CA ALA A 347 -14.56 7.89 17.86
C ALA A 347 -16.05 8.21 18.15
N LYS A 348 -16.38 8.75 19.33
CA LYS A 348 -17.70 9.29 19.70
C LYS A 348 -17.89 10.78 19.37
N GLY A 349 -16.96 11.38 18.64
CA GLY A 349 -17.29 12.64 17.94
C GLY A 349 -18.01 12.27 16.66
N ASP A 350 -19.10 12.98 16.33
CA ASP A 350 -19.83 12.84 15.07
C ASP A 350 -18.84 12.61 13.91
N GLU A 351 -19.06 11.54 13.15
CA GLU A 351 -18.23 11.23 11.99
C GLU A 351 -18.16 12.47 11.10
N ASP A 352 -16.93 12.86 10.72
CA ASP A 352 -16.73 14.02 9.87
C ASP A 352 -17.65 13.93 8.64
N PRO A 353 -18.47 14.96 8.34
CA PRO A 353 -19.45 14.88 7.27
C PRO A 353 -18.87 14.53 5.91
N TRP A 354 -17.61 14.90 5.65
CA TRP A 354 -16.94 14.54 4.41
C TRP A 354 -16.54 13.05 4.38
N GLU A 355 -16.05 12.48 5.49
CA GLU A 355 -15.78 11.04 5.58
C GLU A 355 -17.07 10.21 5.42
N ALA A 356 -18.17 10.66 6.01
CA ALA A 356 -19.47 10.05 5.84
C ALA A 356 -19.93 10.06 4.37
N GLU A 357 -19.77 11.19 3.69
CA GLU A 357 -20.07 11.35 2.27
C GLU A 357 -19.16 10.47 1.37
N GLN A 358 -17.85 10.39 1.65
CA GLN A 358 -16.95 9.49 0.90
C GLN A 358 -17.27 8.01 1.12
N ARG A 359 -17.68 7.63 2.34
CA ARG A 359 -18.13 6.27 2.64
C ARG A 359 -19.37 5.92 1.81
N GLU A 360 -20.36 6.81 1.73
CA GLU A 360 -21.54 6.62 0.87
C GLU A 360 -21.14 6.45 -0.61
N ARG A 361 -20.28 7.32 -1.14
CA ARG A 361 -19.81 7.25 -2.53
C ARG A 361 -19.10 5.93 -2.83
N ARG A 362 -18.27 5.42 -1.91
CA ARG A 362 -17.58 4.13 -2.06
C ARG A 362 -18.55 2.97 -2.03
N THR A 363 -19.53 2.98 -1.13
CA THR A 363 -20.60 1.97 -1.06
C THR A 363 -21.38 1.93 -2.37
N ALA A 364 -21.81 3.09 -2.88
CA ALA A 364 -22.57 3.17 -4.14
C ALA A 364 -21.77 2.65 -5.34
N MET A 365 -20.47 2.95 -5.42
CA MET A 365 -19.60 2.42 -6.46
C MET A 365 -19.50 0.89 -6.39
N ARG A 366 -19.42 0.31 -5.18
CA ARG A 366 -19.36 -1.14 -4.97
C ARG A 366 -20.67 -1.84 -5.35
N GLU A 367 -21.79 -1.27 -4.93
CA GLU A 367 -23.12 -1.76 -5.30
C GLU A 367 -23.36 -1.67 -6.81
N GLY A 368 -22.99 -0.55 -7.43
CA GLY A 368 -23.08 -0.36 -8.88
C GLY A 368 -22.16 -1.29 -9.69
N CYS A 369 -21.16 -1.89 -9.04
CA CYS A 369 -20.31 -2.94 -9.59
C CYS A 369 -20.82 -4.36 -9.31
N GLY A 370 -22.00 -4.51 -8.71
CA GLY A 370 -22.63 -5.80 -8.42
C GLY A 370 -22.00 -6.54 -7.24
N ASN A 371 -21.28 -5.84 -6.35
CA ASN A 371 -20.60 -6.41 -5.17
C ASN A 371 -19.71 -7.64 -5.49
N VAL A 372 -19.13 -7.67 -6.69
CA VAL A 372 -18.21 -8.74 -7.10
C VAL A 372 -17.03 -8.79 -6.12
N PRO A 373 -16.69 -9.97 -5.57
CA PRO A 373 -15.55 -10.10 -4.67
C PRO A 373 -14.27 -9.53 -5.29
N TYR A 374 -13.50 -8.80 -4.47
CA TYR A 374 -12.31 -8.07 -4.94
C TYR A 374 -11.34 -8.98 -5.70
N ASP A 375 -11.03 -10.16 -5.17
CA ASP A 375 -10.11 -11.11 -5.81
C ASP A 375 -10.61 -11.60 -7.17
N THR A 376 -11.92 -11.80 -7.31
CA THR A 376 -12.55 -12.20 -8.57
C THR A 376 -12.43 -11.09 -9.62
N ALA A 377 -12.76 -9.84 -9.24
CA ALA A 377 -12.66 -8.69 -10.13
C ALA A 377 -11.20 -8.42 -10.56
N LEU A 378 -10.26 -8.57 -9.62
CA LEU A 378 -8.84 -8.40 -9.81
C LEU A 378 -8.24 -9.47 -10.74
N ASN A 379 -8.58 -10.74 -10.54
CA ASN A 379 -8.14 -11.82 -11.41
C ASN A 379 -8.67 -11.65 -12.83
N ALA A 380 -9.95 -11.30 -13.00
CA ALA A 380 -10.53 -10.97 -14.30
C ALA A 380 -9.82 -9.77 -14.96
N PHE A 381 -9.43 -8.77 -14.17
CA PHE A 381 -8.74 -7.58 -14.65
C PHE A 381 -7.35 -7.90 -15.23
N PHE A 382 -6.55 -8.71 -14.54
CA PHE A 382 -5.21 -9.11 -14.98
C PHE A 382 -5.21 -10.18 -16.09
N ASN A 383 -6.24 -11.04 -16.15
CA ASN A 383 -6.34 -12.08 -17.18
C ASN A 383 -6.78 -11.55 -18.56
N SER A 384 -7.33 -10.34 -18.63
CA SER A 384 -7.71 -9.76 -19.92
C SER A 384 -6.48 -9.21 -20.66
N LYS A 385 -6.31 -9.57 -21.94
CA LYS A 385 -5.14 -9.25 -22.80
C LYS A 385 -4.89 -7.75 -23.13
N ARG A 386 -5.50 -6.77 -22.43
CA ARG A 386 -5.41 -5.34 -22.80
C ARG A 386 -4.38 -4.57 -21.96
N ARG A 387 -3.19 -4.34 -22.52
CA ARG A 387 -2.12 -3.48 -21.97
C ARG A 387 -2.50 -2.00 -21.81
N SER A 388 -3.55 -1.51 -22.48
CA SER A 388 -3.98 -0.10 -22.47
C SER A 388 -4.69 0.36 -21.18
N LYS A 389 -4.89 -0.53 -20.20
CA LYS A 389 -5.69 -0.30 -18.98
C LYS A 389 -5.04 0.65 -17.98
N PHE A 390 -3.71 0.79 -18.02
CA PHE A 390 -2.95 1.59 -17.07
C PHE A 390 -2.62 3.00 -17.57
N ASN A 391 -2.93 3.32 -18.82
CA ASN A 391 -2.59 4.60 -19.45
C ASN A 391 -3.24 5.83 -18.78
N HIS A 392 -4.24 5.61 -17.92
CA HIS A 392 -5.01 6.63 -17.22
C HIS A 392 -4.60 6.80 -15.76
N LEU A 393 -3.67 5.98 -15.25
CA LEU A 393 -3.20 6.03 -13.88
C LEU A 393 -1.89 6.81 -13.78
N LEU A 394 -1.87 7.80 -12.88
CA LEU A 394 -0.67 8.48 -12.43
C LEU A 394 -0.32 7.96 -11.04
N VAL A 395 0.97 7.72 -10.81
CA VAL A 395 1.49 7.18 -9.56
C VAL A 395 2.53 8.15 -8.99
N ASP A 396 2.48 8.36 -7.67
CA ASP A 396 3.47 9.11 -6.91
C ASP A 396 3.91 8.27 -5.70
N ASP A 397 5.11 7.70 -5.81
CA ASP A 397 5.69 6.83 -4.78
C ASP A 397 6.15 7.61 -3.55
N ILE A 398 6.39 8.92 -3.69
CA ILE A 398 6.79 9.78 -2.57
C ILE A 398 5.61 10.00 -1.65
N HIS A 399 4.46 10.36 -2.22
CA HIS A 399 3.23 10.63 -1.47
C HIS A 399 2.33 9.39 -1.34
N ARG A 400 2.76 8.25 -1.89
CA ARG A 400 1.98 6.99 -1.98
C ARG A 400 0.57 7.25 -2.50
N ALA A 401 0.47 7.95 -3.62
CA ALA A 401 -0.79 8.35 -4.21
C ALA A 401 -0.97 7.78 -5.61
N MET A 402 -2.20 7.42 -5.96
CA MET A 402 -2.60 7.04 -7.31
C MET A 402 -3.77 7.92 -7.76
N TYR A 403 -3.68 8.49 -8.95
CA TYR A 403 -4.77 9.25 -9.55
C TYR A 403 -5.17 8.67 -10.90
N CYS A 404 -6.42 8.23 -11.02
CA CYS A 404 -6.97 7.88 -12.34
C CYS A 404 -7.60 9.09 -13.01
N TYR A 405 -6.94 9.60 -14.05
CA TYR A 405 -7.42 10.79 -14.74
C TYR A 405 -8.46 10.43 -15.80
N ILE A 406 -9.64 11.05 -15.70
CA ILE A 406 -10.67 10.97 -16.73
C ILE A 406 -10.75 12.30 -17.48
N PRO A 407 -10.81 12.34 -18.82
CA PRO A 407 -11.00 13.60 -19.52
C PRO A 407 -12.33 14.27 -19.15
N LYS A 408 -12.33 15.61 -19.15
CA LYS A 408 -13.52 16.47 -18.99
C LYS A 408 -14.12 16.54 -17.57
N VAL A 409 -13.37 16.08 -16.56
CA VAL A 409 -13.69 16.20 -15.13
C VAL A 409 -12.70 17.08 -14.37
N SER A 410 -12.14 18.12 -15.02
CA SER A 410 -10.99 18.91 -14.54
C SER A 410 -9.63 18.18 -14.51
N SER A 411 -9.48 17.12 -15.30
CA SER A 411 -8.21 16.37 -15.34
C SER A 411 -6.99 17.16 -15.79
N THR A 412 -7.15 18.20 -16.61
CA THR A 412 -6.01 19.08 -16.97
C THR A 412 -5.48 19.81 -15.74
N THR A 413 -6.37 20.35 -14.91
CA THR A 413 -6.02 21.06 -13.68
C THR A 413 -5.37 20.12 -12.67
N LEU A 414 -5.98 18.96 -12.43
CA LEU A 414 -5.43 17.96 -11.51
C LEU A 414 -4.09 17.38 -11.97
N LYS A 415 -3.86 17.23 -13.28
CA LYS A 415 -2.54 16.88 -13.79
C LYS A 415 -1.49 17.93 -13.46
N ARG A 416 -1.82 19.23 -13.58
CA ARG A 416 -0.91 20.32 -13.20
C ARG A 416 -0.62 20.31 -11.70
N LEU A 417 -1.65 20.10 -10.89
CA LEU A 417 -1.53 19.96 -9.44
C LEU A 417 -0.62 18.77 -9.08
N TRP A 418 -0.84 17.60 -9.69
CA TRP A 418 -0.02 16.41 -9.52
C TRP A 418 1.46 16.65 -9.86
N MET A 419 1.73 17.38 -10.95
CA MET A 419 3.10 17.75 -11.31
C MET A 419 3.77 18.59 -10.23
N LYS A 420 3.07 19.60 -9.71
CA LYS A 420 3.57 20.44 -8.61
C LYS A 420 3.81 19.63 -7.34
N MET A 421 2.90 18.70 -7.00
CA MET A 421 3.03 17.80 -5.83
C MET A 421 4.30 16.96 -5.90
N THR A 422 4.56 16.33 -7.05
CA THR A 422 5.70 15.42 -7.23
C THR A 422 7.08 16.11 -7.27
N SER A 423 7.16 17.45 -7.20
CA SER A 423 8.42 18.24 -7.17
C SER A 423 9.37 18.04 -8.36
N PHE A 424 8.90 17.54 -9.51
CA PHE A 424 9.71 17.46 -10.73
C PHE A 424 9.17 18.40 -11.80
N ILE A 425 9.83 19.55 -11.95
CA ILE A 425 9.73 20.40 -13.14
C ILE A 425 10.53 19.66 -14.24
N ASN A 426 9.88 19.37 -15.38
CA ASN A 426 10.40 18.60 -16.53
C ASN A 426 10.51 17.07 -16.38
N VAL A 427 9.37 16.36 -16.38
CA VAL A 427 9.37 14.92 -16.69
C VAL A 427 8.30 14.60 -17.73
N ASP A 428 8.71 13.82 -18.71
CA ASP A 428 7.85 13.20 -19.70
C ASP A 428 6.77 12.34 -19.02
N TRP A 429 5.50 12.61 -19.34
CA TRP A 429 4.32 11.92 -18.81
C TRP A 429 4.34 10.41 -19.08
N GLU A 430 5.11 9.98 -20.08
CA GLU A 430 5.31 8.58 -20.42
C GLU A 430 6.05 7.81 -19.31
N LYS A 431 6.93 8.48 -18.55
CA LYS A 431 7.79 7.86 -17.53
C LYS A 431 7.16 7.73 -16.14
N LYS A 432 5.98 8.32 -15.92
CA LYS A 432 5.22 8.25 -14.64
C LYS A 432 4.01 7.30 -14.70
N LYS A 433 3.89 6.53 -15.78
CA LYS A 433 2.90 5.45 -15.88
C LYS A 433 3.34 4.32 -14.94
N ILE A 434 2.38 3.70 -14.28
CA ILE A 434 2.64 2.52 -13.43
C ILE A 434 3.40 1.46 -14.23
N SER A 435 4.37 0.79 -13.60
CA SER A 435 5.02 -0.36 -14.21
C SER A 435 3.94 -1.37 -14.61
N PRO A 436 4.01 -1.99 -15.80
CA PRO A 436 3.05 -3.00 -16.21
C PRO A 436 3.19 -4.32 -15.42
N HIS A 437 4.13 -4.40 -14.45
CA HIS A 437 4.36 -5.58 -13.65
C HIS A 437 3.25 -5.78 -12.59
N LYS A 438 2.64 -6.97 -12.57
CA LYS A 438 1.45 -7.29 -11.76
C LYS A 438 1.66 -7.01 -10.26
N SER A 439 2.80 -7.40 -9.70
CA SER A 439 3.17 -7.20 -8.29
C SER A 439 3.29 -5.72 -7.88
N ASP A 440 3.92 -4.89 -8.71
CA ASP A 440 4.09 -3.45 -8.47
C ASP A 440 2.73 -2.76 -8.50
N ILE A 441 1.85 -3.18 -9.41
CA ILE A 441 0.47 -2.74 -9.45
C ILE A 441 -0.26 -3.16 -8.17
N MET A 442 -0.06 -4.38 -7.68
CA MET A 442 -0.71 -4.86 -6.46
C MET A 442 -0.27 -4.14 -5.18
N ASP A 443 1.04 -3.95 -5.00
CA ASP A 443 1.57 -3.16 -3.87
C ASP A 443 0.99 -1.74 -3.87
N LYS A 444 0.93 -1.10 -5.05
CA LYS A 444 0.38 0.25 -5.17
C LYS A 444 -1.13 0.28 -4.93
N LEU A 445 -1.89 -0.64 -5.53
CA LEU A 445 -3.34 -0.71 -5.33
C LEU A 445 -3.73 -0.94 -3.86
N THR A 446 -2.94 -1.72 -3.13
CA THR A 446 -3.22 -2.03 -1.71
C THR A 446 -2.73 -0.95 -0.76
N THR A 447 -1.64 -0.26 -1.07
CA THR A 447 -0.97 0.61 -0.10
C THR A 447 -0.98 2.10 -0.43
N TYR A 448 -1.48 2.51 -1.60
CA TYR A 448 -1.51 3.92 -2.03
C TYR A 448 -2.91 4.49 -1.88
N THR A 449 -3.01 5.78 -1.57
CA THR A 449 -4.28 6.51 -1.61
C THR A 449 -4.72 6.70 -3.06
N LYS A 450 -5.86 6.11 -3.42
CA LYS A 450 -6.42 6.11 -4.77
C LYS A 450 -7.48 7.20 -4.89
N PHE A 451 -7.21 8.17 -5.75
CA PHE A 451 -8.04 9.33 -6.01
C PHE A 451 -8.65 9.26 -7.41
N ILE A 452 -9.91 9.63 -7.53
CA ILE A 452 -10.59 9.76 -8.81
C ILE A 452 -11.53 10.95 -8.79
N VAL A 453 -11.76 11.52 -9.96
CA VAL A 453 -12.75 12.60 -10.13
C VAL A 453 -13.77 12.20 -11.17
N VAL A 454 -15.03 12.41 -10.85
CA VAL A 454 -16.17 12.10 -11.71
C VAL A 454 -17.05 13.34 -11.91
N ARG A 455 -17.90 13.27 -12.92
CA ARG A 455 -18.83 14.34 -13.30
C ARG A 455 -20.11 13.72 -13.87
N HIS A 456 -21.23 14.43 -13.76
CA HIS A 456 -22.47 14.05 -14.40
C HIS A 456 -22.23 13.61 -15.87
N PRO A 457 -22.65 12.39 -16.27
CA PRO A 457 -22.25 11.80 -17.56
C PRO A 457 -22.57 12.70 -18.76
N PHE A 458 -23.78 13.28 -18.82
CA PHE A 458 -24.16 14.16 -19.93
C PHE A 458 -23.43 15.49 -19.94
N GLU A 459 -23.09 16.05 -18.77
CA GLU A 459 -22.26 17.25 -18.74
C GLU A 459 -20.85 16.95 -19.25
N ARG A 460 -20.29 15.79 -18.89
CA ARG A 460 -19.00 15.34 -19.41
C ARG A 460 -19.02 15.23 -20.94
N LEU A 461 -20.10 14.67 -21.51
CA LEU A 461 -20.29 14.58 -22.96
C LEU A 461 -20.44 15.94 -23.64
N LEU A 462 -21.25 16.83 -23.09
CA LEU A 462 -21.41 18.18 -23.63
C LEU A 462 -20.09 18.96 -23.58
N SER A 463 -19.34 18.81 -22.49
CA SER A 463 -18.00 19.39 -22.35
C SER A 463 -17.02 18.79 -23.38
N ALA A 464 -17.11 17.49 -23.67
CA ALA A 464 -16.32 16.84 -24.72
C ALA A 464 -16.69 17.37 -26.11
N TYR A 465 -17.98 17.47 -26.44
CA TYR A 465 -18.47 18.00 -27.71
C TYR A 465 -17.99 19.45 -27.92
N ARG A 466 -18.22 20.33 -26.95
CA ARG A 466 -17.83 21.76 -27.05
C ARG A 466 -16.33 21.93 -27.29
N GLU A 467 -15.49 21.12 -26.65
CA GLU A 467 -14.03 21.25 -26.76
C GLU A 467 -13.46 20.52 -27.98
N LYS A 468 -13.93 19.30 -28.27
CA LYS A 468 -13.29 18.40 -29.24
C LYS A 468 -13.99 18.35 -30.60
N ILE A 469 -15.27 18.68 -30.68
CA ILE A 469 -16.09 18.57 -31.90
C ILE A 469 -16.51 19.96 -32.39
N LYS A 470 -17.12 20.78 -31.55
CA LYS A 470 -17.60 22.12 -31.93
C LYS A 470 -16.45 23.06 -32.28
N GLY A 471 -16.71 23.92 -33.27
CA GLY A 471 -15.88 25.08 -33.61
C GLY A 471 -15.32 25.04 -35.05
N PRO A 472 -14.79 26.17 -35.53
CA PRO A 472 -14.42 26.34 -36.93
C PRO A 472 -13.08 25.67 -37.31
N ARG A 473 -12.36 25.10 -36.34
CA ARG A 473 -11.05 24.47 -36.57
C ARG A 473 -11.19 22.98 -36.75
N ARG A 474 -10.52 22.43 -37.76
CA ARG A 474 -10.35 20.99 -37.96
C ARG A 474 -9.54 20.38 -36.81
N LYS A 475 -10.06 19.33 -36.21
CA LYS A 475 -9.51 18.62 -35.05
C LYS A 475 -9.49 17.11 -35.36
N PRO A 476 -8.46 16.37 -34.92
CA PRO A 476 -8.37 14.92 -35.17
C PRO A 476 -9.61 14.14 -34.73
N TYR A 477 -10.25 14.58 -33.64
CA TYR A 477 -11.44 13.95 -33.05
C TYR A 477 -12.70 14.02 -33.92
N GLN A 478 -12.78 14.99 -34.84
CA GLN A 478 -13.95 15.18 -35.71
C GLN A 478 -14.00 14.12 -36.82
N TYR A 479 -12.88 13.53 -37.21
CA TYR A 479 -12.82 12.63 -38.36
C TYR A 479 -13.68 11.37 -38.20
N SER A 480 -13.61 10.70 -37.04
CA SER A 480 -14.41 9.49 -36.78
C SER A 480 -15.90 9.79 -36.72
N VAL A 481 -16.26 10.93 -36.14
CA VAL A 481 -17.66 11.41 -36.07
C VAL A 481 -18.16 11.76 -37.47
N LEU A 482 -17.38 12.54 -38.24
CA LEU A 482 -17.73 12.94 -39.60
C LEU A 482 -17.96 11.74 -40.52
N LYS A 483 -17.13 10.70 -40.42
CA LYS A 483 -17.31 9.47 -41.21
C LYS A 483 -18.69 8.82 -40.95
N HIS A 484 -19.21 8.93 -39.73
CA HIS A 484 -20.54 8.45 -39.39
C HIS A 484 -21.61 9.42 -39.90
N VAL A 485 -21.44 10.73 -39.72
CA VAL A 485 -22.38 11.77 -40.17
C VAL A 485 -22.59 11.74 -41.69
N LYS A 486 -21.52 11.54 -42.46
CA LYS A 486 -21.59 11.47 -43.93
C LYS A 486 -22.45 10.34 -44.49
N LYS A 487 -22.86 9.37 -43.65
CA LYS A 487 -23.79 8.31 -44.05
C LYS A 487 -25.22 8.82 -44.26
N TYR A 488 -25.59 9.91 -43.60
CA TYR A 488 -26.94 10.49 -43.68
C TYR A 488 -26.95 11.99 -43.98
N ARG A 489 -25.80 12.68 -43.95
CA ARG A 489 -25.62 14.05 -44.45
C ARG A 489 -24.35 14.15 -45.30
N SER A 490 -24.49 13.99 -46.61
CA SER A 490 -23.37 13.87 -47.55
C SER A 490 -22.48 15.13 -47.62
N ASN A 491 -23.08 16.31 -47.52
CA ASN A 491 -22.38 17.61 -47.54
C ASN A 491 -21.73 18.00 -46.20
N ALA A 492 -21.74 17.12 -45.20
CA ALA A 492 -21.18 17.40 -43.89
C ALA A 492 -19.68 17.68 -43.92
N THR A 493 -19.26 18.64 -43.09
CA THR A 493 -17.86 19.05 -42.93
C THR A 493 -17.38 18.78 -41.51
N GLN A 494 -16.07 18.85 -41.27
CA GLN A 494 -15.53 18.63 -39.91
C GLN A 494 -15.96 19.72 -38.92
N THR A 495 -16.34 20.90 -39.43
CA THR A 495 -16.54 22.12 -38.66
C THR A 495 -18.01 22.40 -38.33
N ASP A 496 -18.93 21.69 -38.98
CA ASP A 496 -20.39 21.90 -38.85
C ASP A 496 -21.14 20.75 -38.16
N ILE A 497 -20.41 19.78 -37.57
CA ILE A 497 -21.01 18.65 -36.86
C ILE A 497 -21.86 19.17 -35.69
N THR A 498 -23.15 18.83 -35.70
CA THR A 498 -24.10 19.29 -34.67
C THR A 498 -24.10 18.40 -33.43
N TRP A 499 -24.76 18.85 -32.36
CA TRP A 499 -24.93 18.06 -31.14
C TRP A 499 -25.78 16.81 -31.38
N LEU A 500 -26.86 16.95 -32.15
CA LEU A 500 -27.73 15.84 -32.54
C LEU A 500 -26.94 14.75 -33.27
N GLU A 501 -26.09 15.15 -34.22
CA GLU A 501 -25.25 14.26 -35.00
C GLU A 501 -24.18 13.56 -34.14
N PHE A 502 -23.58 14.31 -33.22
CA PHE A 502 -22.64 13.76 -32.25
C PHE A 502 -23.30 12.74 -31.32
N VAL A 503 -24.49 13.02 -30.78
CA VAL A 503 -25.24 12.09 -29.93
C VAL A 503 -25.66 10.85 -30.72
N THR A 504 -26.12 11.03 -31.97
CA THR A 504 -26.47 9.93 -32.88
C THR A 504 -25.26 9.02 -33.11
N TYR A 505 -24.07 9.60 -33.32
CA TYR A 505 -22.82 8.85 -33.41
C TYR A 505 -22.54 8.05 -32.13
N LEU A 506 -22.76 8.63 -30.94
CA LEU A 506 -22.52 7.94 -29.67
C LEU A 506 -23.45 6.74 -29.48
N ILE A 507 -24.77 6.92 -29.63
CA ILE A 507 -25.78 5.85 -29.43
C ILE A 507 -25.71 4.73 -30.48
N ASN A 508 -24.99 4.96 -31.58
CA ASN A 508 -24.71 3.99 -32.63
C ASN A 508 -23.29 3.38 -32.52
N GLY A 509 -22.74 3.30 -31.30
CA GLY A 509 -21.49 2.59 -31.00
C GLY A 509 -20.22 3.45 -31.03
N GLY A 510 -20.31 4.72 -31.42
CA GLY A 510 -19.20 5.66 -31.44
C GLY A 510 -18.64 6.01 -30.04
N TYR A 511 -19.39 5.68 -28.98
CA TYR A 511 -19.01 5.95 -27.59
C TYR A 511 -17.68 5.29 -27.19
N SER A 512 -17.36 4.11 -27.72
CA SER A 512 -16.19 3.32 -27.33
C SER A 512 -14.87 3.80 -27.94
N GLN A 513 -14.93 4.61 -29.01
CA GLN A 513 -13.78 4.89 -29.87
C GLN A 513 -12.83 5.96 -29.30
N ASN A 514 -13.23 6.71 -28.27
CA ASN A 514 -12.42 7.83 -27.78
C ASN A 514 -12.49 8.02 -26.26
N ARG A 515 -11.33 8.29 -25.65
CA ARG A 515 -11.22 8.55 -24.21
C ARG A 515 -12.04 9.72 -23.69
N HIS A 516 -12.33 10.71 -24.53
CA HIS A 516 -13.03 11.93 -24.11
C HIS A 516 -14.50 11.68 -23.79
N TRP A 517 -15.14 10.74 -24.49
CA TRP A 517 -16.56 10.42 -24.31
C TRP A 517 -16.84 8.96 -23.97
N ARG A 518 -15.85 8.07 -23.92
CA ARG A 518 -16.11 6.68 -23.48
C ARG A 518 -16.61 6.61 -22.02
N PRO A 519 -17.47 5.65 -21.69
CA PRO A 519 -17.98 5.43 -20.33
C PRO A 519 -16.85 5.29 -19.33
N TYR A 520 -17.08 5.70 -18.08
CA TYR A 520 -16.12 5.62 -16.99
C TYR A 520 -15.60 4.19 -16.88
N GLY A 521 -16.46 3.19 -16.71
CA GLY A 521 -16.13 1.76 -16.51
C GLY A 521 -14.94 1.21 -17.33
N THR A 522 -14.77 1.71 -18.55
CA THR A 522 -13.74 1.28 -19.51
C THR A 522 -12.36 1.96 -19.38
N GLN A 523 -12.22 2.94 -18.48
CA GLN A 523 -11.02 3.79 -18.37
C GLN A 523 -10.18 3.52 -17.13
N CYS A 524 -10.83 3.33 -15.99
CA CYS A 524 -10.23 3.43 -14.67
C CYS A 524 -10.60 2.24 -13.75
N ALA A 525 -11.10 1.14 -14.34
CA ALA A 525 -11.30 -0.14 -13.65
C ALA A 525 -12.02 -0.04 -12.29
N PHE A 526 -13.14 0.68 -12.25
CA PHE A 526 -13.91 1.05 -11.05
C PHE A 526 -14.36 -0.13 -10.21
N CYS A 527 -14.67 -1.25 -10.85
CA CYS A 527 -15.06 -2.48 -10.17
C CYS A 527 -13.87 -3.28 -9.65
N VAL A 528 -12.65 -2.81 -9.87
CA VAL A 528 -11.39 -3.47 -9.51
C VAL A 528 -10.63 -2.62 -8.50
N PHE A 529 -10.52 -1.31 -8.72
CA PHE A 529 -9.76 -0.42 -7.85
C PHE A 529 -10.65 0.13 -6.74
N ASP A 530 -10.23 -0.10 -5.49
CA ASP A 530 -10.92 0.39 -4.32
C ASP A 530 -10.59 1.86 -4.05
N TYR A 531 -11.17 2.79 -4.81
CA TYR A 531 -10.83 4.21 -4.66
C TYR A 531 -11.08 4.71 -3.24
N ASP A 532 -10.04 5.29 -2.62
CA ASP A 532 -10.11 5.85 -1.27
C ASP A 532 -10.92 7.15 -1.26
N ILE A 533 -10.84 7.93 -2.34
CA ILE A 533 -11.53 9.21 -2.50
C ILE A 533 -12.15 9.27 -3.90
N ILE A 534 -13.47 9.44 -3.94
CA ILE A 534 -14.26 9.60 -5.17
C ILE A 534 -14.75 11.04 -5.20
N ALA A 535 -13.97 11.92 -5.81
CA ALA A 535 -14.32 13.32 -5.92
C ALA A 535 -15.41 13.53 -6.98
N LYS A 536 -16.43 14.32 -6.64
CA LYS A 536 -17.44 14.76 -7.60
C LYS A 536 -17.07 16.15 -8.13
N TYR A 537 -17.41 16.46 -9.38
CA TYR A 537 -17.14 17.77 -9.98
C TYR A 537 -17.78 18.90 -9.16
N GLU A 538 -18.91 18.59 -8.53
CA GLU A 538 -19.71 19.45 -7.66
C GLU A 538 -19.00 19.78 -6.33
N THR A 539 -18.18 18.86 -5.81
CA THR A 539 -17.43 19.00 -4.54
C THR A 539 -15.91 19.04 -4.77
N LEU A 540 -15.51 19.35 -6.01
CA LEU A 540 -14.16 19.12 -6.49
C LEU A 540 -13.07 19.82 -5.69
N VAL A 541 -13.32 21.05 -5.25
CA VAL A 541 -12.37 21.82 -4.43
C VAL A 541 -12.18 21.11 -3.10
N LYS A 542 -13.26 20.88 -2.36
CA LYS A 542 -13.25 20.22 -1.05
C LYS A 542 -12.57 18.86 -1.12
N ASP A 543 -12.97 18.02 -2.08
CA ASP A 543 -12.40 16.68 -2.24
C ASP A 543 -10.93 16.71 -2.64
N SER A 544 -10.51 17.69 -3.45
CA SER A 544 -9.11 17.80 -3.87
C SER A 544 -8.23 18.33 -2.74
N GLU A 545 -8.69 19.31 -1.97
CA GLU A 545 -7.99 19.79 -0.77
C GLU A 545 -7.81 18.65 0.25
N GLU A 546 -8.87 17.88 0.48
CA GLU A 546 -8.82 16.76 1.40
C GLU A 546 -7.89 15.64 0.90
N PHE A 547 -7.91 15.36 -0.41
CA PHE A 547 -6.92 14.48 -1.03
C PHE A 547 -5.49 14.97 -0.78
N LEU A 548 -5.18 16.24 -1.06
CA LEU A 548 -3.85 16.83 -0.85
C LEU A 548 -3.42 16.72 0.62
N ARG A 549 -4.33 17.01 1.55
CA ARG A 549 -4.10 16.89 3.00
C ARG A 549 -3.78 15.46 3.39
N ARG A 550 -4.54 14.48 2.88
CA ARG A 550 -4.42 13.06 3.22
C ARG A 550 -3.14 12.42 2.71
N VAL A 551 -2.67 12.82 1.52
CA VAL A 551 -1.40 12.32 0.96
C VAL A 551 -0.17 13.08 1.47
N GLY A 552 -0.36 14.07 2.33
CA GLY A 552 0.72 14.88 2.89
C GLY A 552 1.42 15.76 1.84
N ALA A 553 0.64 16.30 0.90
CA ALA A 553 1.14 17.27 -0.07
C ALA A 553 1.64 18.56 0.63
N PRO A 554 2.55 19.34 0.01
CA PRO A 554 3.01 20.60 0.58
C PRO A 554 1.85 21.56 0.86
N GLU A 555 1.82 22.22 2.02
CA GLU A 555 0.77 23.18 2.39
C GLU A 555 0.60 24.32 1.38
N SER A 556 1.65 24.71 0.66
CA SER A 556 1.55 25.74 -0.40
C SER A 556 0.82 25.28 -1.66
N LEU A 557 0.52 23.98 -1.77
CA LEU A 557 -0.14 23.40 -2.91
C LEU A 557 -1.63 23.28 -2.61
N HIS A 558 -2.42 24.11 -3.28
CA HIS A 558 -3.88 24.08 -3.23
C HIS A 558 -4.46 23.82 -4.62
N TYR A 559 -5.66 23.26 -4.63
CA TYR A 559 -6.54 23.29 -5.78
C TYR A 559 -6.82 24.75 -6.15
N PRO A 560 -6.65 25.14 -7.42
CA PRO A 560 -6.87 26.52 -7.82
C PRO A 560 -8.34 26.92 -7.67
N GLU A 561 -8.58 28.23 -7.60
CA GLU A 561 -9.92 28.81 -7.50
C GLU A 561 -10.88 28.17 -8.52
N TYR A 562 -12.05 27.75 -8.04
CA TYR A 562 -13.00 27.02 -8.85
C TYR A 562 -13.75 27.96 -9.77
N HIS A 563 -13.57 27.75 -11.07
CA HIS A 563 -14.37 28.39 -12.10
C HIS A 563 -15.45 27.40 -12.58
N PRO A 564 -16.71 27.56 -12.16
CA PRO A 564 -17.79 26.68 -12.62
C PRO A 564 -17.87 26.69 -14.14
N SER A 565 -17.95 25.52 -14.74
CA SER A 565 -18.12 25.46 -16.19
C SER A 565 -19.57 25.80 -16.52
N SER A 566 -19.79 26.65 -17.53
CA SER A 566 -21.13 26.92 -18.08
C SER A 566 -21.82 25.69 -18.69
N THR A 567 -21.19 24.52 -18.69
CA THR A 567 -21.76 23.28 -19.25
C THR A 567 -23.04 22.86 -18.54
N LYS A 568 -23.15 23.01 -17.21
CA LYS A 568 -24.37 22.66 -16.47
C LYS A 568 -25.54 23.54 -16.93
N ASP A 569 -25.31 24.85 -16.95
CA ASP A 569 -26.31 25.85 -17.34
C ASP A 569 -26.76 25.70 -18.81
N ASN A 570 -25.87 25.19 -19.66
CA ASN A 570 -26.20 24.98 -21.07
C ASN A 570 -26.83 23.60 -21.34
N LEU A 571 -26.76 22.63 -20.42
CA LEU A 571 -27.09 21.24 -20.72
C LEU A 571 -28.52 21.10 -21.24
N GLU A 572 -29.48 21.72 -20.56
CA GLU A 572 -30.89 21.68 -20.91
C GLU A 572 -31.15 22.12 -22.36
N SER A 573 -30.54 23.24 -22.79
CA SER A 573 -30.68 23.76 -24.17
C SER A 573 -30.15 22.81 -25.25
N TYR A 574 -29.18 21.95 -24.91
CA TYR A 574 -28.65 20.94 -25.82
C TYR A 574 -29.50 19.66 -25.79
N MET A 575 -30.01 19.28 -24.62
CA MET A 575 -30.88 18.10 -24.48
C MET A 575 -32.23 18.32 -25.16
N LYS A 576 -32.79 19.54 -25.14
CA LYS A 576 -34.02 19.93 -25.88
C LYS A 576 -33.93 19.75 -27.40
N LYS A 577 -32.72 19.56 -27.97
CA LYS A 577 -32.52 19.29 -29.40
C LYS A 577 -32.60 17.81 -29.77
N LEU A 578 -32.78 16.95 -28.77
CA LEU A 578 -32.83 15.51 -28.92
C LEU A 578 -34.27 15.04 -28.70
N THR A 579 -34.66 13.95 -29.36
CA THR A 579 -35.93 13.28 -29.05
C THR A 579 -35.80 12.51 -27.72
N LYS A 580 -36.93 12.24 -27.07
CA LYS A 580 -36.96 11.40 -25.85
C LYS A 580 -36.27 10.05 -26.08
N GLU A 581 -36.53 9.40 -27.21
CA GLU A 581 -35.87 8.14 -27.58
C GLU A 581 -34.34 8.27 -27.64
N GLN A 582 -33.82 9.36 -28.21
CA GLN A 582 -32.38 9.60 -28.26
C GLN A 582 -31.78 9.81 -26.87
N ILE A 583 -32.48 10.55 -25.99
CA ILE A 583 -32.06 10.77 -24.61
C ILE A 583 -32.05 9.44 -23.85
N ASP A 584 -33.10 8.63 -23.98
CA ASP A 584 -33.19 7.32 -23.34
C ASP A 584 -32.09 6.37 -23.84
N ARG A 585 -31.84 6.29 -25.14
CA ARG A 585 -30.74 5.49 -25.70
C ARG A 585 -29.37 5.99 -25.23
N LEU A 586 -29.21 7.31 -25.12
CA LEU A 586 -27.98 7.91 -24.58
C LEU A 586 -27.82 7.56 -23.10
N TYR A 587 -28.87 7.65 -22.29
CA TYR A 587 -28.85 7.20 -20.90
C TYR A 587 -28.46 5.73 -20.81
N HIS A 588 -29.08 4.84 -21.58
CA HIS A 588 -28.74 3.41 -21.58
C HIS A 588 -27.27 3.16 -21.94
N THR A 589 -26.70 3.94 -22.87
CA THR A 589 -25.28 3.86 -23.25
C THR A 589 -24.35 4.20 -22.07
N TYR A 590 -24.76 5.10 -21.18
CA TYR A 590 -23.97 5.55 -20.03
C TYR A 590 -24.57 5.12 -18.67
N LYS A 591 -25.54 4.21 -18.64
CA LYS A 591 -26.34 3.87 -17.46
C LYS A 591 -25.47 3.48 -16.27
N GLN A 592 -24.42 2.71 -16.52
CA GLN A 592 -23.47 2.29 -15.48
C GLN A 592 -22.78 3.50 -14.83
N ASP A 593 -22.45 4.54 -15.59
CA ASP A 593 -21.81 5.75 -15.08
C ASP A 593 -22.75 6.54 -14.15
N PHE A 594 -24.06 6.54 -14.43
CA PHE A 594 -25.07 7.14 -13.54
C PHE A 594 -25.19 6.36 -12.23
N ILE A 595 -25.28 5.03 -12.32
CA ILE A 595 -25.42 4.14 -11.16
C ILE A 595 -24.19 4.22 -10.24
N LEU A 596 -22.98 4.08 -10.80
CA LEU A 596 -21.74 4.03 -10.01
C LEU A 596 -21.49 5.29 -9.15
N PHE A 597 -22.00 6.44 -9.59
CA PHE A 597 -21.74 7.73 -8.92
C PHE A 597 -23.01 8.41 -8.42
N GLN A 598 -24.15 7.70 -8.39
CA GLN A 598 -25.45 8.21 -7.94
C GLN A 598 -25.82 9.55 -8.60
N TYR A 599 -25.60 9.65 -9.91
CA TYR A 599 -26.15 10.78 -10.67
C TYR A 599 -27.61 10.48 -11.00
N THR A 600 -28.48 11.47 -10.80
CA THR A 600 -29.89 11.35 -11.15
C THR A 600 -30.08 11.50 -12.65
N TYR A 601 -30.95 10.65 -13.21
CA TYR A 601 -31.42 10.80 -14.59
C TYR A 601 -32.86 11.34 -14.51
N ASN A 602 -33.06 12.58 -14.95
CA ASN A 602 -34.40 13.15 -15.11
C ASN A 602 -34.74 13.16 -16.62
N PRO A 603 -35.68 12.32 -17.09
CA PRO A 603 -36.04 12.20 -18.51
C PRO A 603 -36.95 13.32 -19.02
N GLN A 604 -37.22 14.36 -18.21
CA GLN A 604 -38.12 15.47 -18.54
C GLN A 604 -37.60 16.37 -19.65
#